data_AF-A0A395N2D1-F1
#
_entry.id   AF-A0A395N2D1-F1
#
_cell.length_a   1.000
_cell.length_b   1.000
_cell.length_c   1.000
_cell.angle_alpha   90.00
_cell.angle_beta   90.00
_cell.angle_gamma   90.00
#
_symmetry.space_group_name_H-M   'P 1'
#
loop_
_entity.id
_entity.type
_entity.pdbx_description
1 polymer ?
#
loop_
_entity_poly.entity_id
_entity_poly.type
_entity_poly.pdbx_seq_one_letter_code
_entity_poly.pdbx_strand_id
1 'polypeptide(L)'
;MANQPPFAILATPVPLPPIKSTTETSTFNFFGTVDDALPLRASKFLAKYSDGAAKEIESAIATFICITQNDCVGNAEEKNACWFTIRVTKPHDEFEVPRWHQDGPMYRYDDGRKDVVRSKYAITLLGPSTLMLIPSEHTFATERESYERFHKQATPGSSPPPYADWDEADMALREWLEKEFKDEPRVEARHDQVIRFTWGRDNSPLHSEPDIVCDRVFMSVLYGSETEIREMCKIREAEFGVYDVDEED
;
A
#
# COMPACT_ATOMS: atom_id res chain seq x y z
N MET A 1 7.82 -24.76 -0.70
CA MET A 1 7.59 -23.32 -0.46
C MET A 1 6.31 -22.94 -1.17
N ALA A 2 5.37 -22.24 -0.52
CA ALA A 2 4.17 -21.76 -1.19
C ALA A 2 4.60 -20.75 -2.26
N ASN A 3 4.51 -21.14 -3.53
CA ASN A 3 4.93 -20.34 -4.67
C ASN A 3 3.78 -19.35 -4.99
N GLN A 4 3.58 -18.35 -4.12
CA GLN A 4 2.59 -17.31 -4.41
C GLN A 4 3.13 -16.38 -5.50
N PRO A 5 2.31 -16.05 -6.53
CA PRO A 5 2.72 -15.09 -7.56
C PRO A 5 2.89 -13.69 -6.97
N PRO A 6 3.72 -12.83 -7.62
CA PRO A 6 4.06 -11.49 -7.13
C PRO A 6 2.86 -10.57 -6.95
N PHE A 7 1.75 -10.86 -7.66
CA PHE A 7 0.47 -10.22 -7.42
C PHE A 7 -0.68 -11.22 -7.63
N ALA A 8 -1.86 -10.87 -7.13
CA ALA A 8 -3.12 -11.53 -7.46
C ALA A 8 -4.29 -10.57 -7.26
N ILE A 9 -5.36 -10.77 -8.03
CA ILE A 9 -6.66 -10.16 -7.77
C ILE A 9 -7.52 -11.22 -7.09
N LEU A 10 -7.97 -10.95 -5.87
CA LEU A 10 -8.75 -11.92 -5.11
C LEU A 10 -10.16 -12.03 -5.70
N ALA A 11 -10.65 -13.27 -5.82
CA ALA A 11 -11.93 -13.55 -6.47
C ALA A 11 -13.13 -13.16 -5.60
N THR A 12 -12.99 -13.28 -4.28
CA THR A 12 -14.05 -12.92 -3.32
C THR A 12 -14.15 -11.40 -3.23
N PRO A 13 -15.33 -10.82 -3.54
CA PRO A 13 -15.51 -9.38 -3.50
C PRO A 13 -15.72 -8.88 -2.07
N VAL A 14 -15.30 -7.64 -1.81
CA VAL A 14 -15.64 -6.86 -0.62
C VAL A 14 -16.92 -6.06 -0.91
N PRO A 15 -17.93 -6.09 -0.04
CA PRO A 15 -19.11 -5.23 -0.20
C PRO A 15 -18.69 -3.78 -0.01
N LEU A 16 -18.79 -2.98 -1.06
CA LEU A 16 -18.42 -1.56 -1.00
C LEU A 16 -19.47 -0.79 -0.19
N PRO A 17 -19.07 -0.06 0.87
CA PRO A 17 -19.99 0.80 1.59
C PRO A 17 -20.40 1.98 0.69
N PRO A 18 -21.64 2.49 0.80
CA PRO A 18 -22.14 3.56 -0.05
C PRO A 18 -21.59 4.94 0.37
N ILE A 19 -20.28 5.11 0.27
CA ILE A 19 -19.58 6.38 0.49
C ILE A 19 -19.60 7.15 -0.83
N LYS A 20 -19.91 8.44 -0.79
CA LYS A 20 -19.94 9.32 -1.97
C LYS A 20 -19.00 10.51 -1.85
N SER A 21 -18.65 10.91 -0.63
CA SER A 21 -17.76 12.06 -0.38
C SER A 21 -17.04 11.96 0.96
N THR A 22 -15.93 12.67 1.07
CA THR A 22 -15.12 12.79 2.28
C THR A 22 -15.04 14.25 2.75
N THR A 23 -14.84 14.46 4.04
CA THR A 23 -14.83 15.82 4.62
C THR A 23 -13.48 16.51 4.47
N GLU A 24 -12.39 15.81 4.75
CA GLU A 24 -11.01 16.31 4.76
C GLU A 24 -10.03 15.14 4.54
N THR A 25 -8.75 15.47 4.32
CA THR A 25 -7.69 14.46 4.21
C THR A 25 -7.32 13.97 5.61
N SER A 26 -7.26 12.66 5.80
CA SER A 26 -6.84 12.07 7.07
C SER A 26 -6.40 10.61 6.88
N THR A 27 -5.50 10.15 7.74
CA THR A 27 -5.02 8.77 7.73
C THR A 27 -5.29 8.08 9.06
N PHE A 28 -5.95 6.92 9.01
CA PHE A 28 -5.99 5.96 10.11
C PHE A 28 -4.81 5.01 9.96
N ASN A 29 -3.94 4.97 10.97
CA ASN A 29 -2.75 4.15 10.94
C ASN A 29 -2.69 3.24 12.17
N PHE A 30 -2.84 1.92 11.98
CA PHE A 30 -2.87 0.97 13.09
C PHE A 30 -1.81 -0.11 12.94
N PHE A 31 -1.01 -0.28 13.98
CA PHE A 31 -0.03 -1.37 14.11
C PHE A 31 -0.40 -2.20 15.32
N GLY A 32 -0.95 -3.39 15.15
CA GLY A 32 -1.42 -4.15 16.31
C GLY A 32 -2.01 -5.50 15.98
N THR A 33 -2.54 -6.16 17.00
CA THR A 33 -3.20 -7.46 16.87
C THR A 33 -4.45 -7.35 16.00
N VAL A 34 -4.68 -8.36 15.15
CA VAL A 34 -5.92 -8.50 14.39
C VAL A 34 -6.99 -9.05 15.32
N ASP A 35 -7.93 -8.19 15.73
CA ASP A 35 -9.03 -8.53 16.63
C ASP A 35 -10.37 -8.02 16.10
N ASP A 36 -11.47 -8.48 16.72
CA ASP A 36 -12.83 -8.08 16.34
C ASP A 36 -13.10 -6.58 16.58
N ALA A 37 -12.26 -5.90 17.36
CA ALA A 37 -12.38 -4.47 17.62
C ALA A 37 -11.75 -3.60 16.51
N LEU A 38 -10.87 -4.15 15.67
CA LEU A 38 -10.22 -3.40 14.58
C LEU A 38 -11.24 -2.87 13.55
N PRO A 39 -12.16 -3.68 12.97
CA PRO A 39 -13.20 -3.16 12.07
C PRO A 39 -14.05 -2.06 12.70
N LEU A 40 -14.42 -2.21 13.98
CA LEU A 40 -15.24 -1.25 14.71
C LEU A 40 -14.51 0.09 14.95
N ARG A 41 -13.21 0.05 15.24
CA ARG A 41 -12.40 1.27 15.43
C ARG A 41 -12.22 2.00 14.11
N ALA A 42 -11.82 1.28 13.07
CA ALA A 42 -11.60 1.84 11.75
C ALA A 42 -12.89 2.36 11.08
N SER A 43 -14.03 1.73 11.34
CA SER A 43 -15.31 2.21 10.82
C SER A 43 -15.76 3.52 11.45
N LYS A 44 -15.53 3.71 12.75
CA LYS A 44 -15.77 4.99 13.44
C LYS A 44 -14.90 6.11 12.89
N PHE A 45 -13.63 5.81 12.61
CA PHE A 45 -12.73 6.74 11.94
C PHE A 45 -13.32 7.14 10.57
N LEU A 46 -13.56 6.17 9.68
CA LEU A 46 -13.97 6.52 8.33
C LEU A 46 -15.38 7.16 8.27
N ALA A 47 -16.28 6.82 9.20
CA ALA A 47 -17.56 7.50 9.35
C ALA A 47 -17.45 8.94 9.89
N LYS A 48 -16.36 9.29 10.61
CA LYS A 48 -16.06 10.69 10.99
C LYS A 48 -15.70 11.52 9.75
N TYR A 49 -14.95 10.93 8.82
CA TYR A 49 -14.37 11.63 7.66
C TYR A 49 -15.12 11.41 6.34
N SER A 50 -16.32 10.82 6.37
CA SER A 50 -17.11 10.57 5.16
C SER A 50 -18.61 10.57 5.43
N ASP A 51 -19.40 10.54 4.36
CA ASP A 51 -20.86 10.41 4.42
C ASP A 51 -21.35 8.97 4.60
N GLY A 52 -20.43 8.01 4.74
CA GLY A 52 -20.77 6.59 4.87
C GLY A 52 -21.29 6.20 6.25
N ALA A 53 -22.24 5.25 6.28
CA ALA A 53 -22.75 4.72 7.54
C ALA A 53 -21.74 3.76 8.21
N ALA A 54 -21.41 4.02 9.48
CA ALA A 54 -20.42 3.25 10.23
C ALA A 54 -20.65 1.72 10.19
N LYS A 55 -21.91 1.27 10.22
CA LYS A 55 -22.25 -0.18 10.17
C LYS A 55 -21.91 -0.82 8.82
N GLU A 56 -22.14 -0.11 7.71
CA GLU A 56 -21.83 -0.62 6.37
C GLU A 56 -20.32 -0.63 6.14
N ILE A 57 -19.64 0.43 6.60
CA ILE A 57 -18.17 0.53 6.59
C ILE A 57 -17.55 -0.61 7.42
N GLU A 58 -18.05 -0.86 8.63
CA GLU A 58 -17.57 -1.94 9.50
C GLU A 58 -17.69 -3.30 8.81
N SER A 59 -18.84 -3.58 8.17
CA SER A 59 -19.05 -4.81 7.41
C SER A 59 -18.06 -4.97 6.25
N ALA A 60 -17.75 -3.88 5.55
CA ALA A 60 -16.77 -3.88 4.46
C ALA A 60 -15.35 -4.16 4.98
N ILE A 61 -14.93 -3.47 6.05
CA ILE A 61 -13.61 -3.64 6.66
C ILE A 61 -13.45 -5.06 7.23
N ALA A 62 -14.46 -5.57 7.94
CA ALA A 62 -14.43 -6.93 8.48
C ALA A 62 -14.31 -7.98 7.36
N THR A 63 -15.04 -7.78 6.26
CA THR A 63 -14.96 -8.67 5.09
C THR A 63 -13.58 -8.60 4.43
N PHE A 64 -13.03 -7.40 4.25
CA PHE A 64 -11.68 -7.18 3.72
C PHE A 64 -10.61 -7.89 4.56
N ILE A 65 -10.63 -7.70 5.89
CA ILE A 65 -9.69 -8.35 6.82
C ILE A 65 -9.84 -9.87 6.75
N CYS A 66 -11.06 -10.40 6.75
CA CYS A 66 -11.30 -11.83 6.66
C CYS A 66 -10.75 -12.44 5.35
N ILE A 67 -11.03 -11.81 4.21
CA ILE A 67 -10.55 -12.27 2.89
C ILE A 67 -9.02 -12.28 2.86
N THR A 68 -8.39 -11.19 3.29
CA THR A 68 -6.95 -10.98 3.17
C THR A 68 -6.15 -11.79 4.19
N GLN A 69 -6.64 -11.95 5.41
CA GLN A 69 -6.02 -12.83 6.40
C GLN A 69 -6.09 -14.31 5.98
N ASN A 70 -7.18 -14.72 5.32
CA ASN A 70 -7.32 -16.06 4.76
C ASN A 70 -6.37 -16.34 3.59
N ASP A 71 -6.13 -15.36 2.70
CA ASP A 71 -5.17 -15.49 1.60
C ASP A 71 -3.71 -15.41 2.06
N CYS A 72 -3.45 -14.70 3.16
CA CYS A 72 -2.10 -14.49 3.67
C CYS A 72 -1.42 -15.80 4.11
N VAL A 73 -0.21 -16.01 3.58
CA VAL A 73 0.64 -17.17 3.88
C VAL A 73 1.08 -17.12 5.34
N GLY A 74 0.82 -18.22 6.03
CA GLY A 74 1.21 -18.42 7.41
C GLY A 74 0.09 -19.02 8.24
N ASN A 75 0.47 -19.57 9.39
CA ASN A 75 -0.47 -20.00 10.41
C ASN A 75 -1.05 -18.78 11.17
N ALA A 76 -1.95 -19.02 12.12
CA ALA A 76 -2.62 -17.95 12.86
C ALA A 76 -1.67 -17.06 13.69
N GLU A 77 -0.66 -17.66 14.33
CA GLU A 77 0.34 -16.93 15.13
C GLU A 77 1.22 -16.04 14.25
N GLU A 78 1.57 -16.55 13.08
CA GLU A 78 2.41 -15.87 12.08
C GLU A 78 1.74 -14.68 11.38
N LYS A 79 0.43 -14.51 11.54
CA LYS A 79 -0.39 -13.43 10.97
C LYS A 79 -1.36 -12.83 11.98
N ASN A 80 -1.01 -12.90 13.27
CA ASN A 80 -1.84 -12.42 14.37
C ASN A 80 -1.80 -10.89 14.53
N ALA A 81 -0.84 -10.22 13.91
CA ALA A 81 -0.72 -8.76 13.92
C ALA A 81 -0.71 -8.21 12.49
N CYS A 82 -1.04 -6.93 12.37
CA CYS A 82 -1.06 -6.24 11.10
C CYS A 82 -0.61 -4.78 11.23
N TRP A 83 -0.17 -4.25 10.10
CA TRP A 83 -0.24 -2.83 9.82
C TRP A 83 -1.45 -2.62 8.89
N PHE A 84 -2.47 -1.93 9.41
CA PHE A 84 -3.72 -1.62 8.72
C PHE A 84 -3.85 -0.11 8.57
N THR A 85 -4.13 0.35 7.35
CA THR A 85 -4.22 1.77 7.03
C THR A 85 -5.50 2.08 6.27
N ILE A 86 -6.16 3.18 6.62
CA ILE A 86 -7.16 3.85 5.78
C ILE A 86 -6.63 5.24 5.46
N ARG A 87 -6.52 5.57 4.17
CA ARG A 87 -6.21 6.93 3.71
C ARG A 87 -7.45 7.55 3.09
N VAL A 88 -7.88 8.66 3.66
CA VAL A 88 -8.91 9.54 3.13
C VAL A 88 -8.18 10.71 2.51
N THR A 89 -8.40 10.96 1.21
CA THR A 89 -7.64 11.96 0.47
C THR A 89 -8.59 12.84 -0.34
N LYS A 90 -8.41 14.16 -0.23
CA LYS A 90 -9.10 15.15 -1.08
C LYS A 90 -8.37 15.32 -2.42
N PRO A 91 -8.99 15.94 -3.43
CA PRO A 91 -8.31 16.15 -4.71
C PRO A 91 -7.06 17.02 -4.56
N HIS A 92 -5.95 16.60 -5.17
CA HIS A 92 -4.69 17.34 -5.22
C HIS A 92 -3.83 16.89 -6.41
N ASP A 93 -2.78 17.65 -6.72
CA ASP A 93 -1.90 17.47 -7.89
C ASP A 93 -0.64 16.66 -7.60
N GLU A 94 -0.33 16.35 -6.33
CA GLU A 94 0.87 15.58 -5.95
C GLU A 94 1.08 14.33 -6.81
N PHE A 95 0.02 13.63 -7.26
CA PHE A 95 0.08 12.40 -8.08
C PHE A 95 -0.41 12.59 -9.52
N GLU A 96 -0.41 13.81 -10.07
CA GLU A 96 -0.72 14.05 -11.49
C GLU A 96 0.20 13.21 -12.40
N VAL A 97 1.49 13.14 -12.05
CA VAL A 97 2.43 12.18 -12.62
C VAL A 97 2.53 10.97 -11.67
N PRO A 98 2.30 9.72 -12.07
CA PRO A 98 2.42 8.59 -11.14
C PRO A 98 3.80 8.48 -10.47
N ARG A 99 3.82 8.14 -9.18
CA ARG A 99 5.03 7.79 -8.43
C ARG A 99 5.23 6.28 -8.44
N TRP A 100 5.66 5.76 -9.59
CA TRP A 100 5.95 4.34 -9.74
C TRP A 100 7.09 3.91 -8.81
N HIS A 101 6.83 2.91 -7.97
CA HIS A 101 7.84 2.36 -7.06
C HIS A 101 7.60 0.87 -6.77
N GLN A 102 8.68 0.18 -6.36
CA GLN A 102 8.60 -1.11 -5.68
C GLN A 102 8.67 -0.90 -4.17
N ASP A 103 7.78 -1.56 -3.44
CA ASP A 103 7.84 -1.60 -2.00
C ASP A 103 9.07 -2.42 -1.55
N GLY A 104 9.96 -1.80 -0.76
CA GLY A 104 11.07 -2.49 -0.11
C GLY A 104 10.64 -3.41 1.05
N PRO A 105 11.59 -4.03 1.78
CA PRO A 105 11.28 -4.78 2.99
C PRO A 105 10.62 -3.89 4.05
N MET A 106 9.42 -4.26 4.49
CA MET A 106 8.59 -3.44 5.39
C MET A 106 8.98 -3.58 6.88
N TYR A 107 9.42 -4.76 7.29
CA TYR A 107 9.99 -5.10 8.59
C TYR A 107 11.04 -6.20 8.39
N ARG A 108 11.89 -6.50 9.40
CA ARG A 108 12.78 -7.65 9.28
C ARG A 108 11.99 -8.93 9.53
N TYR A 109 12.36 -9.95 8.78
CA TYR A 109 11.76 -11.28 8.91
C TYR A 109 12.15 -11.90 10.25
N ASP A 110 11.19 -12.57 10.89
CA ASP A 110 11.51 -13.52 11.96
C ASP A 110 12.53 -14.56 11.46
N ASP A 111 13.36 -15.06 12.37
CA ASP A 111 14.38 -16.04 12.02
C ASP A 111 13.77 -17.33 11.44
N GLY A 112 14.39 -17.83 10.38
CA GLY A 112 13.87 -18.97 9.61
C GLY A 112 12.70 -18.64 8.66
N ARG A 113 12.21 -17.39 8.61
CA ARG A 113 11.06 -17.00 7.78
C ARG A 113 11.39 -16.11 6.57
N LYS A 114 12.69 -15.95 6.27
CA LYS A 114 13.19 -15.09 5.17
C LYS A 114 12.66 -15.49 3.78
N ASP A 115 12.37 -16.77 3.58
CA ASP A 115 11.87 -17.30 2.29
C ASP A 115 10.35 -17.18 2.14
N VAL A 116 9.62 -16.79 3.20
CA VAL A 116 8.16 -16.68 3.14
C VAL A 116 7.79 -15.46 2.30
N VAL A 117 6.82 -15.65 1.39
CA VAL A 117 6.28 -14.54 0.60
C VAL A 117 5.48 -13.66 1.55
N ARG A 118 5.83 -12.37 1.58
CA ARG A 118 5.03 -11.35 2.27
C ARG A 118 4.26 -10.53 1.26
N SER A 119 3.08 -10.10 1.67
CA SER A 119 2.19 -9.36 0.79
C SER A 119 1.51 -8.22 1.52
N LYS A 120 1.21 -7.20 0.74
CA LYS A 120 0.30 -6.12 1.06
C LYS A 120 -0.97 -6.34 0.26
N TYR A 121 -2.09 -6.07 0.90
CA TYR A 121 -3.42 -6.18 0.31
C TYR A 121 -4.03 -4.79 0.27
N ALA A 122 -4.67 -4.46 -0.83
CA ALA A 122 -5.19 -3.12 -1.05
C ALA A 122 -6.54 -3.14 -1.75
N ILE A 123 -7.39 -2.17 -1.40
CA ILE A 123 -8.66 -1.88 -2.06
C ILE A 123 -8.97 -0.39 -1.97
N THR A 124 -9.66 0.14 -2.97
CA THR A 124 -10.20 1.51 -2.96
C THR A 124 -11.72 1.45 -2.78
N LEU A 125 -12.23 2.02 -1.68
CA LEU A 125 -13.66 2.07 -1.39
C LEU A 125 -14.38 3.22 -2.11
N LEU A 126 -13.67 4.32 -2.37
CA LEU A 126 -14.14 5.50 -3.09
C LEU A 126 -12.99 6.05 -3.95
N GLY A 127 -13.29 6.49 -5.17
CA GLY A 127 -12.33 7.14 -6.06
C GLY A 127 -11.53 6.17 -6.94
N PRO A 128 -10.41 6.64 -7.54
CA PRO A 128 -9.60 5.85 -8.46
C PRO A 128 -8.77 4.77 -7.74
N SER A 129 -8.68 3.60 -8.39
CA SER A 129 -7.90 2.46 -7.90
C SER A 129 -6.39 2.72 -7.98
N THR A 130 -5.64 2.10 -7.07
CA THR A 130 -4.17 2.04 -7.15
C THR A 130 -3.73 1.51 -8.52
N LEU A 131 -2.75 2.17 -9.12
CA LEU A 131 -2.14 1.74 -10.36
C LEU A 131 -1.11 0.65 -10.05
N MET A 132 -1.06 -0.39 -10.87
CA MET A 132 -0.07 -1.46 -10.74
C MET A 132 0.27 -1.98 -12.13
N LEU A 133 1.57 -2.12 -12.41
CA LEU A 133 2.04 -2.72 -13.65
C LEU A 133 2.01 -4.25 -13.54
N ILE A 134 1.76 -4.94 -14.64
CA ILE A 134 1.98 -6.38 -14.70
C ILE A 134 3.50 -6.63 -14.63
N PRO A 135 4.00 -7.41 -13.64
CA PRO A 135 5.40 -7.80 -13.55
C PRO A 135 5.99 -8.31 -14.86
N SER A 136 7.05 -7.66 -15.33
CA SER A 136 7.83 -8.07 -16.50
C SER A 136 9.31 -7.76 -16.30
N GLU A 137 10.19 -8.46 -17.03
CA GLU A 137 11.63 -8.16 -16.98
C GLU A 137 11.91 -6.72 -17.42
N HIS A 138 11.12 -6.17 -18.35
CA HIS A 138 11.25 -4.78 -18.75
C HIS A 138 10.96 -3.85 -17.56
N THR A 139 9.83 -4.03 -16.86
CA THR A 139 9.49 -3.18 -15.71
C THR A 139 10.55 -3.19 -14.62
N PHE A 140 11.15 -4.35 -14.34
CA PHE A 140 12.21 -4.49 -13.33
C PHE A 140 13.55 -3.93 -13.80
N ALA A 141 13.91 -4.10 -15.08
CA ALA A 141 15.12 -3.51 -15.63
C ALA A 141 15.06 -1.99 -15.61
N THR A 142 13.91 -1.40 -15.96
CA THR A 142 13.67 0.04 -15.94
C THR A 142 13.73 0.60 -14.52
N GLU A 143 13.16 -0.09 -13.52
CA GLU A 143 13.25 0.32 -12.11
C GLU A 143 14.71 0.37 -11.64
N ARG A 144 15.50 -0.68 -11.92
CA ARG A 144 16.92 -0.73 -11.55
C ARG A 144 17.72 0.39 -12.22
N GLU A 145 17.46 0.62 -13.50
CA GLU A 145 18.05 1.73 -14.24
C GLU A 145 17.68 3.09 -13.63
N SER A 146 16.45 3.24 -13.16
CA SER A 146 16.00 4.45 -12.48
C SER A 146 16.82 4.73 -11.22
N TYR A 147 17.10 3.71 -10.42
CA TYR A 147 17.92 3.86 -9.22
C TYR A 147 19.35 4.30 -9.56
N GLU A 148 19.92 3.73 -10.63
CA GLU A 148 21.24 4.13 -11.11
C GLU A 148 21.31 5.54 -11.69
N ARG A 149 20.22 6.03 -12.28
CA ARG A 149 20.16 7.36 -12.89
C ARG A 149 19.89 8.45 -11.87
N PHE A 150 18.96 8.22 -10.95
CA PHE A 150 18.39 9.27 -10.10
C PHE A 150 18.83 9.17 -8.63
N HIS A 151 19.21 7.98 -8.15
CA HIS A 151 19.56 7.74 -6.73
C HIS A 151 21.03 7.40 -6.46
N LYS A 152 21.89 7.32 -7.48
CA LYS A 152 23.31 6.90 -7.39
C LYS A 152 24.25 7.90 -6.69
N GLN A 153 23.71 8.81 -5.89
CA GLN A 153 24.45 9.62 -4.91
C GLN A 153 25.16 8.75 -3.85
N ALA A 154 24.76 7.47 -3.69
CA ALA A 154 25.28 6.56 -2.67
C ALA A 154 26.61 5.86 -3.01
N THR A 155 27.22 6.07 -4.19
CA THR A 155 28.51 5.44 -4.56
C THR A 155 29.66 6.45 -4.51
N PRO A 156 30.74 6.21 -3.73
CA PRO A 156 31.91 7.08 -3.72
C PRO A 156 32.52 7.22 -5.14
N GLY A 157 32.60 8.46 -5.65
CA GLY A 157 33.19 8.76 -6.95
C GLY A 157 32.20 8.93 -8.11
N SER A 158 30.89 8.79 -7.88
CA SER A 158 29.86 9.19 -8.85
C SER A 158 29.83 10.71 -9.00
N SER A 159 29.63 11.19 -10.23
CA SER A 159 29.26 12.60 -10.44
C SER A 159 27.90 12.86 -9.80
N PRO A 160 27.70 14.01 -9.14
CA PRO A 160 26.38 14.39 -8.65
C PRO A 160 25.43 14.47 -9.85
N PRO A 161 24.17 14.00 -9.71
CA PRO A 161 23.19 14.10 -10.78
C PRO A 161 22.91 15.59 -11.10
N PRO A 162 22.34 15.91 -12.27
CA PRO A 162 22.16 17.28 -12.73
C PRO A 162 21.04 18.06 -12.00
N TYR A 163 20.52 17.54 -10.89
CA TYR A 163 19.39 18.12 -10.15
C TYR A 163 19.86 19.02 -9.02
N ALA A 164 19.15 20.11 -8.78
CA ALA A 164 19.44 21.08 -7.73
C ALA A 164 19.14 20.52 -6.33
N ASP A 165 18.12 19.69 -6.20
CA ASP A 165 17.69 19.05 -4.96
C ASP A 165 16.98 17.69 -5.17
N TRP A 166 16.51 17.10 -4.07
CA TRP A 166 15.82 15.81 -4.06
C TRP A 166 14.43 15.86 -4.69
N ASP A 167 13.72 16.98 -4.59
CA ASP A 167 12.35 17.11 -5.11
C ASP A 167 12.40 17.20 -6.64
N GLU A 168 13.37 17.95 -7.19
CA GLU A 168 13.62 18.00 -8.62
C GLU A 168 14.05 16.62 -9.17
N ALA A 169 14.90 15.90 -8.43
CA ALA A 169 15.31 14.56 -8.81
C ALA A 169 14.15 13.55 -8.78
N ASP A 170 13.27 13.61 -7.77
CA ASP A 170 12.07 12.77 -7.65
C ASP A 170 11.09 13.07 -8.79
N MET A 171 10.81 14.34 -9.08
CA MET A 171 9.93 14.70 -10.19
C MET A 171 10.49 14.22 -11.53
N ALA A 172 11.79 14.44 -11.80
CA ALA A 172 12.43 13.98 -13.03
C ALA A 172 12.42 12.45 -13.17
N LEU A 173 12.57 11.72 -12.05
CA LEU A 173 12.42 10.27 -12.01
C LEU A 173 10.99 9.85 -12.39
N ARG A 174 9.98 10.51 -11.81
CA ARG A 174 8.56 10.20 -12.04
C ARG A 174 8.15 10.45 -13.49
N GLU A 175 8.54 11.59 -14.05
CA GLU A 175 8.30 11.90 -15.47
C GLU A 175 8.97 10.88 -16.40
N TRP A 176 10.20 10.47 -16.07
CA TRP A 176 10.91 9.47 -16.83
C TRP A 176 10.21 8.10 -16.76
N LEU A 177 9.87 7.63 -15.55
CA LEU A 177 9.18 6.35 -15.36
C LEU A 177 7.80 6.33 -16.04
N GLU A 178 7.02 7.41 -15.95
CA GLU A 178 5.72 7.49 -16.62
C GLU A 178 5.86 7.38 -18.14
N LYS A 179 6.92 7.95 -18.71
CA LYS A 179 7.23 7.81 -20.14
C LYS A 179 7.62 6.38 -20.50
N GLU A 180 8.52 5.76 -19.73
CA GLU A 180 8.99 4.39 -20.01
C GLU A 180 7.88 3.34 -19.82
N PHE A 181 6.94 3.58 -18.90
CA PHE A 181 5.83 2.68 -18.62
C PHE A 181 4.52 3.01 -19.34
N LYS A 182 4.53 4.00 -20.24
CA LYS A 182 3.34 4.47 -20.94
C LYS A 182 2.54 3.36 -21.62
N ASP A 183 3.24 2.41 -22.23
CA ASP A 183 2.64 1.30 -22.99
C ASP A 183 2.66 -0.04 -22.21
N GLU A 184 3.11 -0.03 -20.94
CA GLU A 184 3.12 -1.22 -20.12
C GLU A 184 1.70 -1.61 -19.68
N PRO A 185 1.36 -2.91 -19.75
CA PRO A 185 0.05 -3.36 -19.33
C PRO A 185 -0.12 -3.19 -17.81
N ARG A 186 -1.31 -2.72 -17.43
CA ARG A 186 -1.69 -2.51 -16.03
C ARG A 186 -2.54 -3.66 -15.52
N VAL A 187 -2.47 -3.91 -14.22
CA VAL A 187 -3.36 -4.85 -13.53
C VAL A 187 -4.76 -4.25 -13.48
N GLU A 188 -5.75 -4.98 -13.99
CA GLU A 188 -7.15 -4.55 -13.98
C GLU A 188 -7.93 -5.25 -12.87
N ALA A 189 -8.22 -4.53 -11.78
CA ALA A 189 -9.10 -4.99 -10.72
C ALA A 189 -10.40 -4.18 -10.70
N ARG A 190 -11.53 -4.85 -10.48
CA ARG A 190 -12.79 -4.16 -10.20
C ARG A 190 -12.73 -3.48 -8.82
N HIS A 191 -13.53 -2.44 -8.62
CA HIS A 191 -13.61 -1.71 -7.33
C HIS A 191 -13.90 -2.61 -6.13
N ASP A 192 -14.70 -3.66 -6.30
CA ASP A 192 -15.06 -4.61 -5.24
C ASP A 192 -13.98 -5.67 -4.96
N GLN A 193 -12.85 -5.64 -5.68
CA GLN A 193 -11.81 -6.66 -5.56
C GLN A 193 -10.58 -6.16 -4.81
N VAL A 194 -9.98 -7.07 -4.05
CA VAL A 194 -8.71 -6.82 -3.37
C VAL A 194 -7.56 -7.19 -4.30
N ILE A 195 -6.59 -6.29 -4.40
CA ILE A 195 -5.30 -6.56 -5.02
C ILE A 195 -4.33 -6.99 -3.93
N ARG A 196 -3.73 -8.18 -4.08
CA ARG A 196 -2.55 -8.61 -3.32
C ARG A 196 -1.31 -8.35 -4.15
N PHE A 197 -0.27 -7.84 -3.53
CA PHE A 197 1.06 -7.75 -4.12
C PHE A 197 2.16 -8.00 -3.12
N THR A 198 3.27 -8.58 -3.57
CA THR A 198 4.45 -8.81 -2.74
C THR A 198 5.25 -7.54 -2.54
N TRP A 199 6.07 -7.52 -1.51
CA TRP A 199 7.04 -6.45 -1.22
C TRP A 199 8.40 -7.05 -0.86
N GLY A 200 9.47 -6.25 -0.95
CA GLY A 200 10.82 -6.62 -0.54
C GLY A 200 11.47 -7.75 -1.35
N ARG A 201 10.99 -7.99 -2.58
CA ARG A 201 11.52 -8.97 -3.52
C ARG A 201 11.77 -8.31 -4.86
N ASP A 202 12.78 -8.78 -5.57
CA ASP A 202 13.17 -8.24 -6.89
C ASP A 202 12.04 -8.35 -7.92
N ASN A 203 11.11 -9.29 -7.73
CA ASN A 203 9.97 -9.50 -8.60
C ASN A 203 8.64 -8.92 -8.09
N SER A 204 8.66 -8.11 -7.02
CA SER A 204 7.46 -7.44 -6.52
C SER A 204 6.96 -6.40 -7.52
N PRO A 205 5.65 -6.25 -7.75
CA PRO A 205 5.15 -5.37 -8.80
C PRO A 205 5.44 -3.89 -8.49
N LEU A 206 5.66 -3.11 -9.55
CA LEU A 206 5.62 -1.65 -9.47
C LEU A 206 4.18 -1.17 -9.35
N HIS A 207 3.97 -0.20 -8.48
CA HIS A 207 2.67 0.41 -8.24
C HIS A 207 2.81 1.90 -7.94
N SER A 208 1.68 2.60 -8.02
CA SER A 208 1.59 4.04 -7.77
C SER A 208 0.18 4.39 -7.28
N GLU A 209 0.09 5.48 -6.53
CA GLU A 209 -1.14 6.25 -6.44
C GLU A 209 -1.61 6.68 -7.85
N PRO A 210 -2.93 6.70 -8.12
CA PRO A 210 -3.47 7.30 -9.33
C PRO A 210 -3.51 8.83 -9.21
N ASP A 211 -3.77 9.52 -10.32
CA ASP A 211 -4.17 10.93 -10.30
C ASP A 211 -5.45 11.11 -9.45
N ILE A 212 -5.36 11.96 -8.42
CA ILE A 212 -6.41 12.13 -7.39
C ILE A 212 -7.24 13.37 -7.73
N VAL A 213 -8.04 13.26 -8.79
CA VAL A 213 -8.97 14.33 -9.24
C VAL A 213 -10.30 14.37 -8.47
N CYS A 214 -10.54 13.40 -7.59
CA CYS A 214 -11.74 13.29 -6.77
C CYS A 214 -11.43 12.67 -5.40
N ASP A 215 -12.39 12.74 -4.47
CA ASP A 215 -12.27 12.12 -3.16
C ASP A 215 -11.89 10.64 -3.28
N ARG A 216 -10.92 10.23 -2.47
CA ARG A 216 -10.39 8.86 -2.48
C ARG A 216 -10.36 8.28 -1.08
N VAL A 217 -10.87 7.06 -0.94
CA VAL A 217 -10.76 6.25 0.28
C VAL A 217 -10.04 4.96 -0.08
N PHE A 218 -8.79 4.87 0.35
CA PHE A 218 -7.93 3.71 0.12
C PHE A 218 -7.71 2.95 1.42
N MET A 219 -7.74 1.62 1.34
CA MET A 219 -7.42 0.75 2.45
C MET A 219 -6.30 -0.20 2.08
N SER A 220 -5.41 -0.44 3.03
CA SER A 220 -4.43 -1.52 2.90
C SER A 220 -4.16 -2.24 4.21
N VAL A 221 -3.74 -3.49 4.10
CA VAL A 221 -3.26 -4.30 5.22
C VAL A 221 -2.05 -5.13 4.81
N LEU A 222 -1.12 -5.26 5.73
CA LEU A 222 -0.09 -6.28 5.70
C LEU A 222 -0.05 -6.98 7.05
N TYR A 223 0.15 -8.29 7.01
CA TYR A 223 0.16 -9.13 8.20
C TYR A 223 1.58 -9.53 8.57
N GLY A 224 1.77 -9.84 9.85
CA GLY A 224 2.99 -10.42 10.37
C GLY A 224 2.76 -11.00 11.76
N SER A 225 3.81 -11.54 12.35
CA SER A 225 3.81 -11.83 13.78
C SER A 225 3.79 -10.52 14.59
N GLU A 226 3.37 -10.60 15.84
CA GLU A 226 3.49 -9.47 16.77
C GLU A 226 4.92 -8.92 16.83
N THR A 227 5.95 -9.77 16.77
CA THR A 227 7.35 -9.36 16.76
C THR A 227 7.69 -8.52 15.52
N GLU A 228 7.30 -8.98 14.34
CA GLU A 228 7.52 -8.28 13.06
C GLU A 228 6.83 -6.89 13.07
N ILE A 229 5.58 -6.83 13.53
CA ILE A 229 4.82 -5.57 13.59
C ILE A 229 5.37 -4.62 14.67
N ARG A 230 5.84 -5.14 15.81
CA ARG A 230 6.51 -4.31 16.83
C ARG A 230 7.84 -3.74 16.34
N GLU A 231 8.56 -4.43 15.46
CA GLU A 231 9.74 -3.85 14.83
C GLU A 231 9.36 -2.72 13.88
N MET A 232 8.29 -2.91 13.10
CA MET A 232 7.75 -1.87 12.24
C MET A 232 7.34 -0.61 13.03
N CYS A 233 6.69 -0.78 14.19
CA CYS A 233 6.38 0.33 15.10
C CYS A 233 7.62 1.17 15.43
N LYS A 234 8.78 0.54 15.67
CA LYS A 234 10.04 1.26 15.97
C LYS A 234 10.55 2.04 14.76
N ILE A 235 10.43 1.48 13.55
CA ILE A 235 10.85 2.13 12.30
C ILE A 235 9.94 3.32 11.98
N ARG A 236 8.65 3.21 12.31
CA ARG A 236 7.61 4.20 12.01
C ARG A 236 7.31 5.17 13.15
N GLU A 237 8.04 5.05 14.27
CA GLU A 237 7.81 5.84 15.49
C GLU A 237 6.36 5.78 16.01
N ALA A 238 5.70 4.63 15.86
CA ALA A 238 4.30 4.40 16.25
C ALA A 238 4.18 3.52 17.50
N GLU A 239 3.05 3.59 18.20
CA GLU A 239 2.75 2.73 19.36
C GLU A 239 1.95 1.49 18.95
N PHE A 240 2.37 0.31 19.43
CA PHE A 240 1.68 -0.94 19.13
C PHE A 240 0.32 -1.03 19.85
N GLY A 241 -0.73 -1.33 19.10
CA GLY A 241 -2.10 -1.48 19.59
C GLY A 241 -2.87 -0.16 19.67
N VAL A 242 -2.21 0.96 19.41
CA VAL A 242 -2.79 2.30 19.30
C VAL A 242 -2.93 2.62 17.81
N TYR A 243 -4.01 3.33 17.45
CA TYR A 243 -4.12 3.89 16.11
C TYR A 243 -3.81 5.38 16.18
N ASP A 244 -3.01 5.83 15.23
CA ASP A 244 -2.72 7.24 15.05
C ASP A 244 -3.67 7.79 13.99
N VAL A 245 -4.04 9.06 14.18
CA VAL A 245 -4.81 9.83 13.21
C VAL A 245 -3.95 11.01 12.81
N ASP A 246 -3.44 10.96 11.59
CA ASP A 246 -2.78 12.09 10.97
C ASP A 246 -3.87 12.95 10.32
N GLU A 247 -4.09 14.14 10.88
CA GLU A 247 -4.88 15.20 10.25
C GLU A 247 -3.87 16.09 9.50
N GLU A 248 -4.00 16.18 8.17
CA GLU A 248 -3.21 17.13 7.37
C GLU A 248 -3.94 18.48 7.42
N ASP A 249 -3.36 19.45 8.12
CA ASP A 249 -3.86 20.84 8.25
C ASP A 249 -3.97 21.59 6.91
#